data_AF-A0A8C8DKP0-F1
#
_entry.id   AF-A0A8C8DKP0-F1
#
_cell.length_a   1.000
_cell.length_b   1.000
_cell.length_c   1.000
_cell.angle_alpha   90.00
_cell.angle_beta   90.00
_cell.angle_gamma   90.00
#
_symmetry.space_group_name_H-M   'P 1'
#
loop_
_entity.id
_entity.type
_entity.pdbx_description
1 polymer ?
#
loop_
_entity_poly.entity_id
_entity_poly.type
_entity_poly.pdbx_seq_one_letter_code
_entity_poly.pdbx_strand_id
1 'polypeptide(L)'
;YFLPKENDDHETSTDNVDDSNHDPHFEPIVSLPEQDVKTLEEDEEELFKMRAKLYRFASENDPPEWKERGTGDVKLLKHKEKGTIRLLMRRDRTLKICTMIKLISFSDV
;
A
#
# COMPACT_ATOMS: atom_id res chain seq x y z
N TYR A 1 -22.55 -48.69 -55.44
CA TYR A 1 -22.24 -47.84 -56.60
C TYR A 1 -21.19 -46.84 -56.19
N PHE A 2 -20.18 -46.70 -57.03
CA PHE A 2 -18.97 -45.90 -56.86
C PHE A 2 -19.22 -44.42 -57.21
N LEU A 3 -18.57 -43.55 -56.41
CA LEU A 3 -18.26 -42.10 -56.38
C LEU A 3 -18.47 -41.22 -57.66
N PRO A 4 -18.56 -39.89 -57.47
CA PRO A 4 -17.31 -39.10 -57.50
C PRO A 4 -17.14 -38.15 -56.31
N LYS A 5 -15.87 -37.90 -55.97
CA LYS A 5 -15.44 -36.77 -55.16
C LYS A 5 -15.30 -35.56 -56.08
N GLU A 6 -15.76 -34.40 -55.64
CA GLU A 6 -15.28 -33.11 -56.13
C GLU A 6 -14.62 -32.38 -54.96
N ASN A 7 -13.37 -31.97 -55.21
CA ASN A 7 -12.57 -31.12 -54.36
C ASN A 7 -13.23 -29.74 -54.28
N ASP A 8 -13.38 -29.20 -53.07
CA ASP A 8 -13.45 -27.77 -52.91
C ASP A 8 -12.47 -27.39 -51.79
N ASP A 9 -11.53 -26.55 -52.16
CA ASP A 9 -10.39 -26.11 -51.37
C ASP A 9 -10.90 -25.27 -50.19
N HIS A 10 -10.69 -25.74 -48.96
CA HIS A 10 -10.74 -24.83 -47.82
C HIS A 10 -9.48 -25.00 -46.98
N GLU A 11 -8.59 -24.03 -47.17
CA GLU A 11 -7.40 -23.78 -46.39
C GLU A 11 -7.67 -23.95 -44.89
N THR A 12 -6.80 -24.73 -44.25
CA THR A 12 -6.64 -24.80 -42.80
C THR A 12 -6.23 -23.44 -42.27
N SER A 13 -7.20 -22.58 -41.94
CA SER A 13 -7.00 -21.48 -41.00
C SER A 13 -6.96 -22.09 -39.60
N THR A 14 -5.77 -22.43 -39.13
CA THR A 14 -5.48 -22.62 -37.72
C THR A 14 -5.71 -21.28 -37.02
N ASP A 15 -6.97 -21.02 -36.63
CA ASP A 15 -7.28 -20.01 -35.64
C ASP A 15 -6.65 -20.46 -34.33
N ASN A 16 -5.43 -19.98 -34.12
CA ASN A 16 -4.75 -19.98 -32.84
C ASN A 16 -5.59 -19.13 -31.88
N VAL A 17 -6.53 -19.78 -31.21
CA VAL A 17 -7.21 -19.22 -30.04
C VAL A 17 -6.22 -19.26 -28.87
N ASP A 18 -5.24 -18.34 -28.91
CA ASP A 18 -4.42 -17.99 -27.76
C ASP A 18 -4.35 -16.46 -27.67
N ASP A 19 -5.52 -15.84 -27.49
CA ASP A 19 -5.65 -14.40 -27.28
C ASP A 19 -6.40 -14.12 -25.97
N SER A 20 -5.87 -14.64 -24.86
CA SER A 20 -6.41 -14.35 -23.53
C SER A 20 -5.46 -13.62 -22.60
N ASN A 21 -4.28 -13.18 -23.06
CA ASN A 21 -3.38 -12.35 -22.26
C ASN A 21 -2.74 -11.26 -23.13
N HIS A 22 -3.55 -10.23 -23.42
CA HIS A 22 -3.03 -8.96 -23.93
C HIS A 22 -2.22 -8.28 -22.79
N ASP A 23 -0.91 -8.48 -22.78
CA ASP A 23 0.05 -7.82 -21.88
C ASP A 23 0.94 -6.87 -22.70
N PRO A 24 0.55 -5.59 -22.85
CA PRO A 24 1.31 -4.64 -23.65
C PRO A 24 2.69 -4.38 -23.04
N HIS A 25 3.73 -4.58 -23.82
CA HIS A 25 5.10 -4.27 -23.41
C HIS A 25 5.37 -2.76 -23.51
N PHE A 26 5.98 -2.18 -22.48
CA PHE A 26 6.42 -0.78 -22.45
C PHE A 26 7.90 -0.69 -22.10
N GLU A 27 8.66 0.12 -22.85
CA GLU A 27 10.04 0.44 -22.49
C GLU A 27 10.09 1.34 -21.25
N PRO A 28 11.02 1.10 -20.30
CA PRO A 28 11.15 1.95 -19.12
C PRO A 28 11.54 3.40 -19.48
N ILE A 29 10.76 4.38 -19.01
CA ILE A 29 11.08 5.81 -19.18
C ILE A 29 12.26 6.23 -18.30
N VAL A 30 12.43 5.56 -17.15
CA VAL A 30 13.48 5.85 -16.17
C VAL A 30 13.99 4.57 -15.53
N SER A 31 15.30 4.49 -15.30
CA SER A 31 15.91 3.46 -14.45
C SER A 31 16.01 4.01 -13.04
N LEU A 32 15.34 3.36 -12.09
CA LEU A 32 15.45 3.70 -10.67
C LEU A 32 16.62 2.90 -10.07
N PRO A 33 17.65 3.56 -9.51
CA PRO A 33 18.69 2.85 -8.78
C PRO A 33 18.11 2.24 -7.50
N GLU A 34 18.69 1.12 -7.07
CA GLU A 34 18.39 0.57 -5.75
C GLU A 34 18.82 1.56 -4.66
N GLN A 35 17.99 1.69 -3.63
CA GLN A 35 18.23 2.64 -2.54
C GLN A 35 17.90 2.01 -1.19
N ASP A 36 18.80 2.17 -0.23
CA ASP A 36 18.56 1.82 1.15
C ASP A 36 17.47 2.72 1.76
N VAL A 37 16.35 2.12 2.14
CA VAL A 37 15.24 2.82 2.78
C VAL A 37 15.35 2.70 4.29
N LYS A 38 15.50 3.83 4.98
CA LYS A 38 15.46 3.88 6.44
C LYS A 38 14.04 4.12 6.93
N THR A 39 13.68 3.46 8.02
CA THR A 39 12.38 3.63 8.68
C THR A 39 12.32 4.88 9.53
N LEU A 40 13.51 5.35 9.98
CA LEU A 40 13.68 6.42 10.98
C LEU A 40 13.09 6.04 12.35
N GLU A 41 13.03 4.74 12.63
CA GLU A 41 12.58 4.12 13.89
C GLU A 41 13.77 3.37 14.57
N GLU A 42 14.98 3.38 13.98
CA GLU A 42 16.11 2.54 14.39
C GLU A 42 16.66 2.89 15.80
N ASP A 43 16.57 4.16 16.19
CA ASP A 43 17.02 4.68 17.49
C ASP A 43 15.93 4.59 18.58
N GLU A 44 14.84 3.87 18.30
CA GLU A 44 13.69 3.77 19.19
C GLU A 44 13.40 2.33 19.61
N GLU A 45 12.77 2.21 20.78
CA GLU A 45 12.26 0.96 21.34
C GLU A 45 10.73 0.94 21.18
N GLU A 46 10.21 -0.16 20.64
CA GLU A 46 8.76 -0.38 20.53
C GLU A 46 8.21 -0.84 21.89
N LEU A 47 7.49 0.05 22.56
CA LEU A 47 6.86 -0.23 23.86
C LEU A 47 5.50 -0.90 23.71
N PHE A 48 4.83 -0.65 22.59
CA PHE A 48 3.49 -1.13 22.31
C PHE A 48 3.27 -1.20 20.81
N LYS A 49 2.51 -2.22 20.37
CA LYS A 49 2.03 -2.35 19.00
C LYS A 49 0.67 -3.03 18.98
N MET A 50 -0.28 -2.43 18.28
CA MET A 50 -1.61 -3.01 18.09
C MET A 50 -2.26 -2.53 16.80
N ARG A 51 -3.10 -3.40 16.23
CA ARG A 51 -3.97 -3.06 15.12
C ARG A 51 -5.02 -2.04 15.56
N ALA A 52 -5.16 -0.93 14.84
CA ALA A 52 -6.13 0.11 15.15
C ALA A 52 -6.71 0.77 13.90
N LYS A 53 -7.81 1.51 14.11
CA LYS A 53 -8.37 2.46 13.15
C LYS A 53 -8.40 3.85 13.79
N LEU A 54 -7.77 4.81 13.13
CA LEU A 54 -7.67 6.20 13.57
C LEU A 54 -8.72 7.06 12.88
N TYR A 55 -9.38 7.91 13.66
CA TYR A 55 -10.33 8.90 13.16
C TYR A 55 -9.83 10.32 13.48
N ARG A 56 -10.17 11.28 12.61
CA ARG A 56 -10.06 12.71 12.88
C ARG A 56 -11.46 13.31 13.04
N PHE A 57 -11.64 14.17 14.02
CA PHE A 57 -12.87 14.94 14.16
C PHE A 57 -12.79 16.18 13.27
N ALA A 58 -13.74 16.34 12.35
CA ALA A 58 -13.84 17.50 11.46
C ALA A 58 -14.89 18.46 12.05
N SER A 59 -14.48 19.25 13.04
CA SER A 59 -15.35 20.22 13.70
C SER A 59 -15.74 21.40 12.79
N GLU A 60 -15.01 21.58 11.69
CA GLU A 60 -15.28 22.59 10.68
C GLU A 60 -16.51 22.28 9.79
N ASN A 61 -17.04 21.06 9.84
CA ASN A 61 -18.22 20.67 9.06
C ASN A 61 -19.52 20.98 9.80
N ASP A 62 -20.61 21.13 9.05
CA ASP A 62 -21.96 21.29 9.60
C ASP A 62 -22.90 20.20 9.05
N PRO A 63 -23.24 19.15 9.84
CA PRO A 63 -22.83 18.94 11.23
C PRO A 63 -21.38 18.44 11.38
N PRO A 64 -20.75 18.63 12.57
CA PRO A 64 -19.45 18.04 12.87
C PRO A 64 -19.45 16.51 12.73
N GLU A 65 -18.40 15.94 12.14
CA GLU A 65 -18.34 14.51 11.84
C GLU A 65 -16.97 13.88 12.06
N TRP A 66 -16.95 12.56 12.29
CA TRP A 66 -15.73 11.76 12.37
C TRP A 66 -15.35 11.21 11.00
N LYS A 67 -14.11 11.50 10.57
CA LYS A 67 -13.55 10.97 9.31
C LYS A 67 -12.44 9.96 9.60
N GLU A 68 -12.46 8.83 8.91
CA GLU A 68 -11.35 7.87 8.99
C GLU A 68 -10.05 8.54 8.49
N ARG A 69 -8.99 8.44 9.30
CA ARG A 69 -7.66 8.94 8.97
C ARG A 69 -6.74 7.84 8.45
N GLY A 70 -6.89 6.63 8.96
CA GLY A 70 -6.18 5.44 8.51
C GLY A 70 -6.44 4.21 9.37
N THR A 71 -6.21 3.04 8.77
CA THR A 71 -6.26 1.73 9.43
C THR A 71 -4.88 1.07 9.29
N GLY A 72 -4.34 0.54 10.39
CA GLY A 72 -2.92 0.21 10.48
C GLY A 72 -2.49 -0.33 11.84
N ASP A 73 -1.21 -0.66 11.99
CA ASP A 73 -0.60 -0.88 13.30
C ASP A 73 -0.23 0.47 13.92
N VAL A 74 -0.74 0.74 15.11
CA VAL A 74 -0.28 1.85 15.96
C VAL A 74 0.83 1.36 16.87
N LYS A 75 1.89 2.16 17.00
CA LYS A 75 3.04 1.92 17.85
C LYS A 75 3.25 3.03 18.86
N LEU A 76 3.71 2.68 20.06
CA LEU A 76 4.37 3.62 20.97
C LEU A 76 5.87 3.37 20.91
N LEU A 77 6.62 4.39 20.50
CA LEU A 77 8.07 4.31 20.30
C LEU A 77 8.77 5.23 21.29
N LYS A 78 9.75 4.71 22.03
CA LYS A 78 10.58 5.48 22.96
C LYS A 78 11.98 5.63 22.41
N HIS A 79 12.45 6.86 22.26
CA HIS A 79 13.83 7.12 21.83
C HIS A 79 14.82 6.64 22.89
N LYS A 80 15.81 5.83 22.49
CA LYS A 80 16.76 5.16 23.39
C LYS A 80 17.57 6.15 24.23
N GLU A 81 18.12 7.18 23.60
CA GLU A 81 18.93 8.20 24.29
C GLU A 81 18.11 9.32 24.95
N LYS A 82 17.11 9.87 24.24
CA LYS A 82 16.34 11.03 24.71
C LYS A 82 15.22 10.67 25.69
N GLY A 83 14.82 9.40 25.75
CA GLY A 83 13.70 8.92 26.56
C GLY A 83 12.32 9.41 26.12
N THR A 84 12.23 10.24 25.08
CA THR A 84 10.97 10.79 24.57
C THR A 84 10.12 9.72 23.90
N ILE A 85 8.81 9.76 24.13
CA ILE A 85 7.87 8.80 23.55
C ILE A 85 7.06 9.46 22.43
N ARG A 86 6.83 8.75 21.33
CA ARG A 86 5.93 9.16 20.25
C ARG A 86 4.97 8.05 19.88
N LEU A 87 3.80 8.45 19.39
CA LEU A 87 2.83 7.56 18.76
C LEU A 87 3.04 7.63 17.25
N LEU A 88 3.21 6.47 16.61
CA LEU A 88 3.39 6.32 15.17
C LEU A 88 2.36 5.32 14.61
N MET A 89 1.74 5.62 13.47
CA MET A 89 0.87 4.68 12.78
C MET A 89 1.05 4.81 11.27
N ARG A 90 1.14 3.67 10.59
CA ARG A 90 1.21 3.57 9.12
C ARG A 90 -0.01 2.83 8.59
N ARG A 91 -0.51 3.25 7.43
CA ARG A 91 -1.66 2.59 6.78
C ARG A 91 -1.26 1.25 6.17
N ASP A 92 -2.21 0.34 6.12
CA ASP A 92 -2.03 -0.90 5.36
C ASP A 92 -1.74 -0.65 3.89
N ARG A 93 -1.04 -1.60 3.28
CA ARG A 93 -0.69 -1.68 1.85
C ARG A 93 0.25 -0.55 1.39
N THR A 94 -0.11 0.70 1.64
CA THR A 94 0.65 1.89 1.24
C THR A 94 1.82 2.20 2.17
N LEU A 95 1.79 1.72 3.42
CA LEU A 95 2.79 2.00 4.48
C LEU A 95 3.01 3.50 4.78
N LYS A 96 2.14 4.38 4.23
CA LYS A 96 2.16 5.81 4.47
C LYS A 96 1.82 6.10 5.93
N ILE A 97 2.59 6.99 6.55
CA ILE A 97 2.32 7.49 7.89
C ILE A 97 0.94 8.18 7.91
N CYS A 98 0.08 7.80 8.84
CA CYS A 98 -1.21 8.46 9.07
C CYS A 98 -1.24 9.29 10.34
N THR A 99 -0.38 8.98 11.32
CA THR A 99 -0.15 9.81 12.51
C THR A 99 1.30 9.69 13.00
N MET A 100 1.84 10.81 13.49
CA MET A 100 3.12 10.90 14.17
C MET A 100 3.03 12.05 15.16
N ILE A 101 2.93 11.75 16.46
CA ILE A 101 2.76 12.77 17.52
C ILE A 101 3.65 12.41 18.70
N LYS A 102 4.40 13.39 19.23
CA LYS A 102 5.17 13.23 20.47
C LYS A 102 4.22 13.25 21.67
N LEU A 103 4.34 12.25 22.54
CA LEU A 103 3.64 12.25 23.83
C LEU A 103 4.43 13.14 24.79
N ILE A 104 3.74 14.08 25.42
CA ILE A 104 4.28 15.01 26.40
C ILE A 104 3.77 14.54 27.75
N SER A 105 4.67 14.37 28.73
CA SER A 105 4.25 14.05 30.08
C SER A 105 3.50 15.24 30.66
N PHE A 106 2.50 14.99 31.50
CA PHE A 106 1.83 16.07 32.23
C PHE A 106 2.81 16.85 33.13
N SER A 107 3.94 16.25 33.51
CA SER A 107 5.02 16.93 34.24
C SER A 107 5.79 17.96 33.40
N ASP A 108 5.67 17.92 32.07
CA ASP A 108 6.39 18.79 31.14
C ASP A 108 5.55 19.99 30.65
N VAL A 109 4.33 20.15 31.20
CA VAL A 109 3.37 21.24 30.92
C VAL A 109 3.19 22.08 32.18
#